data_AF-A0A0S7Z1X8-F1
#
_entry.id   AF-A0A0S7Z1X8-F1
#
_cell.length_a   1.000
_cell.length_b   1.000
_cell.length_c   1.000
_cell.angle_alpha   90.00
_cell.angle_beta   90.00
_cell.angle_gamma   90.00
#
_symmetry.space_group_name_H-M   'P 1'
#
loop_
_entity.id
_entity.type
_entity.pdbx_description
1 polymer ?
#
loop_
_entity_poly.entity_id
_entity_poly.type
_entity_poly.pdbx_seq_one_letter_code
_entity_poly.pdbx_strand_id
1 'polypeptide(L)'
;MFFSYGYLIFSNTKIGETIKKYSPIYLAVTIILTALFLDSLFGFILKIPGLTRHDLRNDGALLPLNQSLWVAVQASRGLLAWCWIIGLLGLGHRFLNFNKKFLAYANEEVLPFYVLHHTVIYIIGYYVIQRSSDIGSKFIIIAIASFTMIMAIYEILIRRIKLLRFLFRMKLIKSM
;
A
#
# COMPACT_ATOMS: atom_id res chain seq x y z
N MET A 1 -2.63 4.15 18.69
CA MET A 1 -1.47 5.08 18.65
C MET A 1 -1.22 5.64 17.25
N PHE A 2 -0.96 4.84 16.20
CA PHE A 2 -0.64 5.38 14.86
C PHE A 2 -1.74 6.25 14.22
N PHE A 3 -3.01 5.90 14.42
CA PHE A 3 -4.13 6.65 13.83
C PHE A 3 -4.27 8.08 14.40
N SER A 4 -4.04 8.26 15.70
CA SER A 4 -4.13 9.57 16.36
C SER A 4 -2.98 10.50 15.93
N TYR A 5 -1.77 9.97 15.75
CA TYR A 5 -0.64 10.74 15.23
C TYR A 5 -0.86 11.20 13.79
N GLY A 6 -1.39 10.33 12.93
CA GLY A 6 -1.76 10.71 11.56
C GLY A 6 -2.78 11.85 11.53
N TYR A 7 -3.82 11.76 12.36
CA TYR A 7 -4.84 12.80 12.46
C TYR A 7 -4.28 14.16 12.90
N LEU A 8 -3.40 14.18 13.91
CA LEU A 8 -2.77 15.40 14.40
C LEU A 8 -1.87 16.06 13.34
N ILE A 9 -1.08 15.26 12.61
CA ILE A 9 -0.19 15.76 11.55
C ILE A 9 -1.00 16.36 10.40
N PHE A 10 -2.12 15.73 10.01
CA PHE A 10 -2.95 16.21 8.91
C PHE A 10 -3.96 17.31 9.27
N SER A 11 -4.19 17.57 10.56
CA SER A 11 -5.01 18.71 11.00
C SER A 11 -4.38 20.08 10.72
N ASN A 12 -3.06 20.13 10.49
CA ASN A 12 -2.35 21.38 10.20
C ASN A 12 -2.22 21.61 8.70
N THR A 13 -2.93 22.60 8.18
CA THR A 13 -2.94 22.97 6.76
C THR A 13 -1.56 23.37 6.22
N LYS A 14 -0.68 23.93 7.07
CA LYS A 14 0.71 24.27 6.70
C LYS A 14 1.55 23.05 6.33
N ILE A 15 1.29 21.91 6.97
CA ILE A 15 1.99 20.65 6.67
C ILE A 15 1.58 20.15 5.29
N GLY A 16 0.29 20.25 4.96
CA GLY A 16 -0.23 19.91 3.63
C GLY A 16 0.39 20.75 2.51
N GLU A 17 0.50 22.07 2.71
CA GLU A 17 1.14 22.97 1.73
C GLU A 17 2.63 22.69 1.55
N THR A 18 3.33 22.36 2.65
CA THR A 18 4.74 21.97 2.61
C THR A 18 4.93 20.67 1.82
N ILE A 19 4.09 19.66 2.07
CA ILE A 19 4.10 18.40 1.32
C ILE A 19 3.88 18.66 -0.18
N LYS A 20 2.94 19.54 -0.53
CA LYS A 20 2.66 19.91 -1.92
C LYS A 20 3.88 20.55 -2.60
N LYS A 21 4.58 21.45 -1.90
CA LYS A 21 5.76 22.14 -2.41
C LYS A 21 6.92 21.19 -2.71
N TYR A 22 7.17 20.22 -1.83
CA TYR A 22 8.32 19.30 -1.94
C TYR A 22 7.99 17.96 -2.61
N SER A 23 6.72 17.65 -2.87
CA SER A 23 6.26 16.42 -3.52
C SER A 23 7.03 16.01 -4.79
N PRO A 24 7.30 16.89 -5.78
CA PRO A 24 8.04 16.48 -6.98
C PRO A 24 9.51 16.13 -6.68
N ILE A 25 10.11 16.79 -5.68
CA ILE A 25 11.47 16.48 -5.22
C ILE A 25 11.49 15.12 -4.56
N TYR A 26 10.53 14.82 -3.68
CA TYR A 26 10.41 13.50 -3.08
C TYR A 26 10.12 12.41 -4.11
N LEU A 27 9.33 12.68 -5.15
CA LEU A 27 9.10 11.72 -6.24
C LEU A 27 10.38 11.42 -7.02
N ALA A 28 11.14 12.43 -7.40
CA ALA A 28 12.43 12.24 -8.07
C ALA A 28 13.40 11.42 -7.19
N VAL A 29 13.48 11.77 -5.90
CA VAL A 29 14.29 11.05 -4.90
C VAL A 29 13.82 9.60 -4.74
N THR A 30 12.51 9.34 -4.71
CA THR A 30 11.99 7.97 -4.65
C THR A 30 12.33 7.15 -5.86
N ILE A 31 12.22 7.72 -7.07
CA ILE A 31 12.53 7.00 -8.31
C ILE A 31 14.01 6.57 -8.30
N ILE A 32 14.90 7.48 -7.89
CA ILE A 32 16.34 7.20 -7.75
C ILE A 32 16.59 6.12 -6.68
N LEU A 33 15.98 6.25 -5.49
CA LEU A 33 16.09 5.24 -4.43
C LEU A 33 15.49 3.89 -4.83
N THR A 34 14.41 3.86 -5.63
CA THR A 34 13.84 2.61 -6.15
C THR A 34 14.74 1.96 -7.18
N ALA A 35 15.41 2.74 -8.02
CA ALA A 35 16.40 2.20 -8.95
C ALA A 35 17.56 1.56 -8.19
N LEU A 36 18.06 2.22 -7.15
CA LEU A 36 19.08 1.68 -6.25
C LEU A 36 18.60 0.42 -5.48
N PHE A 37 17.34 0.40 -5.06
CA PHE A 37 16.76 -0.76 -4.38
C PHE A 37 16.56 -1.95 -5.33
N LEU A 38 16.06 -1.71 -6.54
CA LEU A 38 15.94 -2.74 -7.58
C LEU A 38 17.31 -3.29 -7.97
N ASP A 39 18.33 -2.43 -8.04
CA ASP A 39 19.71 -2.84 -8.25
C ASP A 39 20.23 -3.72 -7.09
N SER A 40 19.97 -3.34 -5.84
CA SER A 40 20.29 -4.17 -4.67
C SER A 40 19.47 -5.47 -4.58
N LEU A 41 18.32 -5.56 -5.26
CA LEU A 41 17.45 -6.74 -5.23
C LEU A 41 17.82 -7.74 -6.33
N PHE A 42 18.16 -7.25 -7.53
CA PHE A 42 18.50 -8.05 -8.70
C PHE A 42 20.01 -8.23 -8.91
N GLY A 43 20.84 -7.36 -8.35
CA GLY A 43 22.30 -7.44 -8.40
C GLY A 43 22.91 -7.04 -9.74
N PHE A 44 22.41 -5.98 -10.40
CA PHE A 44 22.94 -5.54 -11.70
C PHE A 44 24.28 -4.77 -11.57
N ILE A 45 24.47 -3.95 -10.53
CA ILE A 45 25.65 -3.09 -10.32
C ILE A 45 26.31 -3.25 -8.93
N LEU A 46 25.55 -3.36 -7.83
CA LEU A 46 26.11 -3.59 -6.48
C LEU A 46 26.00 -5.05 -6.06
N LYS A 47 27.10 -5.80 -6.19
CA LYS A 47 27.24 -7.16 -5.63
C LYS A 47 27.67 -7.07 -4.17
N ILE A 48 26.72 -7.14 -3.23
CA ILE A 48 27.01 -7.15 -1.80
C ILE A 48 26.73 -8.56 -1.25
N PRO A 49 27.76 -9.29 -0.78
CA PRO A 49 27.60 -10.65 -0.32
C PRO A 49 26.63 -10.75 0.87
N GLY A 50 25.65 -11.66 0.76
CA GLY A 50 24.64 -11.92 1.80
C GLY A 50 23.40 -11.00 1.80
N LEU A 51 23.24 -10.10 0.82
CA LEU A 51 22.07 -9.21 0.72
C LEU A 51 21.34 -9.26 -0.62
N THR A 52 22.04 -9.58 -1.70
CA THR A 52 21.47 -9.78 -3.04
C THR A 52 20.89 -11.18 -3.22
N ARG A 53 19.68 -11.30 -3.80
CA ARG A 53 19.04 -12.60 -4.09
C ARG A 53 19.87 -13.52 -5.00
N HIS A 54 20.79 -12.93 -5.77
CA HIS A 54 21.68 -13.68 -6.66
C HIS A 54 22.66 -14.60 -5.89
N ASP A 55 23.02 -14.27 -4.65
CA ASP A 55 23.90 -15.13 -3.84
C ASP A 55 23.17 -16.36 -3.28
N LEU A 56 21.88 -16.25 -2.94
CA LEU A 56 21.09 -17.40 -2.48
C LEU A 56 20.91 -18.49 -3.56
N ARG A 57 21.10 -18.14 -4.84
CA ARG A 57 20.86 -19.05 -5.96
C ARG A 57 22.05 -19.94 -6.29
N ASN A 58 23.28 -19.49 -6.02
CA ASN A 58 24.47 -20.22 -6.44
C ASN A 58 25.14 -21.00 -5.32
N ASP A 59 25.13 -20.50 -4.08
CA ASP A 59 25.67 -21.20 -2.92
C ASP A 59 24.76 -20.88 -1.73
N GLY A 60 24.37 -21.87 -0.93
CA GLY A 60 23.56 -21.69 0.29
C GLY A 60 24.29 -20.88 1.39
N ALA A 61 24.78 -19.69 1.06
CA ALA A 61 25.68 -18.88 1.85
C ALA A 61 24.89 -18.06 2.88
N LEU A 62 25.11 -18.50 4.12
CA LEU A 62 25.07 -17.83 5.41
C LEU A 62 24.91 -16.30 5.38
N LEU A 63 24.02 -15.84 6.26
CA LEU A 63 23.79 -14.46 6.68
C LEU A 63 25.08 -13.60 6.68
N PRO A 64 25.03 -12.34 6.21
CA PRO A 64 26.22 -11.49 6.18
C PRO A 64 26.77 -11.29 7.61
N LEU A 65 28.07 -11.54 7.80
CA LEU A 65 28.79 -11.34 9.07
C LEU A 65 28.72 -9.87 9.56
N ASN A 66 28.39 -8.93 8.67
CA ASN A 66 28.26 -7.50 8.97
C ASN A 66 26.80 -7.08 9.22
N GLN A 67 26.34 -7.24 10.46
CA GLN A 67 25.01 -6.76 10.92
C GLN A 67 24.77 -5.27 10.62
N SER A 68 25.81 -4.43 10.61
CA SER A 68 25.71 -2.99 10.36
C SER A 68 25.22 -2.64 8.95
N LEU A 69 25.69 -3.35 7.92
CA LEU A 69 25.26 -3.15 6.53
C LEU A 69 23.80 -3.60 6.34
N TRP A 70 23.41 -4.69 7.00
CA TRP A 70 22.03 -5.17 6.96
C TRP A 70 21.06 -4.16 7.57
N VAL A 71 21.40 -3.59 8.73
CA VAL A 71 20.61 -2.52 9.36
C VAL A 71 20.53 -1.28 8.48
N ALA A 72 21.63 -0.87 7.84
CA ALA A 72 21.66 0.29 6.95
C ALA A 72 20.72 0.10 5.74
N VAL A 73 20.69 -1.09 5.14
CA VAL A 73 19.78 -1.38 4.02
C VAL A 73 18.32 -1.49 4.46
N GLN A 74 18.04 -2.03 5.66
CA GLN A 74 16.66 -2.01 6.17
C GLN A 74 16.20 -0.58 6.46
N ALA A 75 17.07 0.28 7.00
CA ALA A 75 16.78 1.69 7.22
C ALA A 75 16.51 2.42 5.90
N SER A 76 17.32 2.18 4.85
CA SER A 76 17.11 2.80 3.54
C SER A 76 15.80 2.36 2.89
N ARG A 77 15.39 1.10 3.07
CA ARG A 77 14.06 0.62 2.63
C ARG A 77 12.92 1.30 3.36
N GLY A 78 13.06 1.51 4.67
CA GLY A 78 12.08 2.28 5.46
C GLY A 78 11.95 3.72 4.97
N LEU A 79 13.09 4.39 4.73
CA LEU A 79 13.12 5.75 4.18
C LEU A 79 12.48 5.79 2.78
N LEU A 80 12.78 4.82 1.92
CA LEU A 80 12.17 4.71 0.60
C LEU A 80 10.64 4.62 0.68
N ALA A 81 10.12 3.78 1.58
CA ALA A 81 8.67 3.66 1.79
C ALA A 81 8.05 5.01 2.24
N TRP A 82 8.69 5.71 3.16
CA TRP A 82 8.24 7.04 3.60
C TRP A 82 8.29 8.08 2.48
N CYS A 83 9.34 8.09 1.67
CA CYS A 83 9.43 8.99 0.53
C CYS A 83 8.32 8.69 -0.50
N TRP A 84 7.97 7.43 -0.73
CA TRP A 84 6.85 7.04 -1.60
C TRP A 84 5.51 7.53 -1.07
N ILE A 85 5.26 7.40 0.23
CA ILE A 85 4.03 7.89 0.86
C ILE A 85 3.91 9.40 0.64
N ILE A 86 4.96 10.18 0.92
CA ILE A 86 4.94 11.65 0.76
C ILE A 86 4.80 12.03 -0.72
N GLY A 87 5.51 11.34 -1.61
CA GLY A 87 5.46 11.57 -3.06
C GLY A 87 4.07 11.32 -3.63
N LEU A 88 3.47 10.16 -3.35
CA LEU A 88 2.12 9.80 -3.79
C LEU A 88 1.06 10.71 -3.18
N LEU A 89 1.21 11.09 -1.92
CA LEU A 89 0.25 11.98 -1.26
C LEU A 89 0.25 13.38 -1.89
N GLY A 90 1.42 13.93 -2.17
CA GLY A 90 1.52 15.22 -2.85
C GLY A 90 1.07 15.16 -4.32
N LEU A 91 1.32 14.05 -5.01
CA LEU A 91 0.80 13.81 -6.36
C LEU A 91 -0.73 13.69 -6.35
N GLY A 92 -1.28 12.94 -5.39
CA GLY A 92 -2.72 12.84 -5.17
C GLY A 92 -3.35 14.19 -4.88
N HIS A 93 -2.72 15.03 -4.06
CA HIS A 93 -3.22 16.37 -3.80
C HIS A 93 -3.19 17.29 -5.04
N ARG A 94 -2.27 17.06 -5.99
CA ARG A 94 -2.18 17.85 -7.24
C ARG A 94 -3.10 17.34 -8.35
N PHE A 95 -3.23 16.02 -8.51
CA PHE A 95 -3.91 15.38 -9.63
C PHE A 95 -5.26 14.75 -9.29
N LEU A 96 -5.52 14.40 -8.02
CA LEU A 96 -6.81 13.84 -7.59
C LEU A 96 -7.72 14.88 -6.93
N ASN A 97 -7.33 16.16 -6.88
CA ASN A 97 -8.19 17.24 -6.37
C ASN A 97 -9.22 17.73 -7.42
N PHE A 98 -9.66 16.85 -8.30
CA PHE A 98 -10.68 17.13 -9.31
C PHE A 98 -11.90 16.23 -9.08
N ASN A 99 -13.08 16.80 -9.38
CA ASN A 99 -14.37 16.12 -9.41
C ASN A 99 -14.92 15.61 -8.05
N LYS A 100 -15.64 16.50 -7.34
CA LYS A 100 -16.19 16.26 -5.99
C LYS A 100 -17.12 15.04 -5.88
N LYS A 101 -17.78 14.60 -6.97
CA LYS A 101 -18.76 13.50 -6.93
C LYS A 101 -18.12 12.12 -6.89
N PHE A 102 -17.17 11.84 -7.78
CA PHE A 102 -16.45 10.57 -7.80
C PHE A 102 -15.57 10.41 -6.56
N LEU A 103 -14.89 11.48 -6.14
CA LEU A 103 -14.07 11.47 -4.93
C LEU A 103 -14.90 11.21 -3.67
N ALA A 104 -16.11 11.78 -3.57
CA ALA A 104 -17.01 11.50 -2.45
C ALA A 104 -17.45 10.04 -2.42
N TYR A 105 -17.78 9.47 -3.58
CA TYR A 105 -18.15 8.05 -3.71
C TYR A 105 -16.99 7.13 -3.32
N ALA A 106 -15.80 7.33 -3.88
CA ALA A 106 -14.63 6.53 -3.57
C ALA A 106 -14.21 6.64 -2.09
N ASN A 107 -14.32 7.83 -1.49
CA ASN A 107 -13.98 8.04 -0.08
C ASN A 107 -14.94 7.29 0.87
N GLU A 108 -16.20 7.12 0.48
CA GLU A 108 -17.17 6.31 1.21
C GLU A 108 -16.87 4.80 1.09
N GLU A 109 -16.30 4.35 -0.03
CA GLU A 109 -15.92 2.96 -0.30
C GLU A 109 -14.61 2.52 0.35
N VAL A 110 -13.64 3.45 0.48
CA VAL A 110 -12.28 3.14 0.94
C VAL A 110 -12.26 2.53 2.34
N LEU A 111 -13.06 3.07 3.28
CA LEU A 111 -13.01 2.61 4.67
C LEU A 111 -13.54 1.18 4.85
N PRO A 112 -14.71 0.81 4.30
CA PRO A 112 -15.14 -0.59 4.34
C PRO A 112 -14.25 -1.53 3.53
N PHE A 113 -13.77 -1.10 2.36
CA PHE A 113 -12.85 -1.89 1.55
C PHE A 113 -11.58 -2.21 2.33
N TYR A 114 -11.00 -1.24 3.04
CA TYR A 114 -9.80 -1.41 3.87
C TYR A 114 -9.99 -2.49 4.96
N VAL A 115 -11.13 -2.47 5.65
CA VAL A 115 -11.41 -3.42 6.73
C VAL A 115 -11.69 -4.83 6.20
N LEU A 116 -12.44 -4.94 5.09
CA LEU A 116 -12.83 -6.23 4.50
C LEU A 116 -11.72 -6.88 3.68
N HIS A 117 -10.83 -6.09 3.08
CA HIS A 117 -9.81 -6.58 2.17
C HIS A 117 -8.94 -7.67 2.82
N HIS A 118 -8.45 -7.44 4.04
CA HIS A 118 -7.58 -8.40 4.70
C HIS A 118 -8.30 -9.71 5.06
N THR A 119 -9.53 -9.64 5.57
CA THR A 119 -10.28 -10.84 5.96
C THR A 119 -10.69 -11.67 4.75
N VAL A 120 -11.17 -11.03 3.69
CA VAL A 120 -11.59 -11.72 2.46
C VAL A 120 -10.40 -12.39 1.75
N ILE A 121 -9.27 -11.68 1.63
CA ILE A 121 -8.06 -12.27 1.04
C ILE A 121 -7.55 -13.44 1.86
N TYR A 122 -7.59 -13.35 3.19
CA TYR A 122 -7.16 -14.46 4.05
C TYR A 122 -8.02 -15.70 3.86
N ILE A 123 -9.35 -15.54 3.83
CA ILE A 123 -10.30 -16.65 3.61
C ILE A 123 -10.06 -17.28 2.23
N ILE A 124 -10.01 -16.48 1.18
CA ILE A 124 -9.82 -16.98 -0.20
C ILE A 124 -8.43 -17.62 -0.35
N GLY A 125 -7.40 -16.96 0.19
CA GLY A 125 -6.03 -17.45 0.19
C GLY A 125 -5.91 -18.81 0.87
N TYR A 126 -6.59 -19.02 2.00
CA TYR A 126 -6.61 -20.31 2.69
C TYR A 126 -7.10 -21.45 1.80
N TYR A 127 -8.17 -21.25 1.03
CA TYR A 127 -8.71 -22.27 0.12
C TYR A 127 -7.87 -22.43 -1.16
N VAL A 128 -7.36 -21.34 -1.73
CA VAL A 128 -6.63 -21.37 -3.02
C VAL A 128 -5.21 -21.91 -2.86
N ILE A 129 -4.54 -21.61 -1.74
CA ILE A 129 -3.16 -22.06 -1.49
C ILE A 129 -3.07 -23.58 -1.37
N GLN A 130 -4.11 -24.23 -0.80
CA GLN A 130 -4.19 -25.68 -0.64
C GLN A 130 -4.27 -26.44 -1.97
N ARG A 131 -4.64 -25.78 -3.08
CA ARG A 131 -4.71 -26.41 -4.40
C ARG A 131 -3.31 -26.54 -5.00
N SER A 132 -3.02 -27.64 -5.69
CA SER A 132 -1.73 -27.90 -6.35
C SER A 132 -1.58 -27.16 -7.69
N SER A 133 -1.82 -25.84 -7.71
CA SER A 133 -1.71 -24.98 -8.90
C SER A 133 -0.45 -24.13 -8.88
N ASP A 134 -0.04 -23.64 -10.05
CA ASP A 134 1.11 -22.75 -10.23
C ASP A 134 0.96 -21.43 -9.43
N ILE A 135 2.08 -20.87 -8.95
CA ILE A 135 2.11 -19.67 -8.10
C ILE A 135 1.47 -18.47 -8.79
N GLY A 136 1.71 -18.28 -10.09
CA GLY A 136 1.13 -17.17 -10.85
C GLY A 136 -0.38 -17.29 -10.97
N SER A 137 -0.87 -18.49 -11.25
CA SER A 137 -2.31 -18.76 -11.33
C SER A 137 -3.02 -18.53 -9.98
N LYS A 138 -2.41 -18.95 -8.86
CA LYS A 138 -2.93 -18.71 -7.51
C LYS A 138 -3.09 -17.22 -7.23
N PHE A 139 -2.09 -16.41 -7.58
CA PHE A 139 -2.13 -14.97 -7.37
C PHE A 139 -3.29 -14.31 -8.13
N ILE A 140 -3.44 -14.63 -9.43
CA ILE A 140 -4.50 -14.07 -10.27
C ILE A 140 -5.88 -14.46 -9.73
N ILE A 141 -6.04 -15.74 -9.33
CA ILE A 141 -7.30 -16.24 -8.77
C ILE A 141 -7.63 -15.52 -7.47
N ILE A 142 -6.68 -15.40 -6.53
CA ILE A 142 -6.91 -14.72 -5.26
C ILE A 142 -7.23 -13.24 -5.50
N ALA A 143 -6.51 -12.56 -6.39
CA ALA A 143 -6.73 -11.16 -6.69
C ALA A 143 -8.13 -10.90 -7.26
N ILE A 144 -8.54 -11.66 -8.29
CA ILE A 144 -9.85 -11.49 -8.91
C ILE A 144 -10.96 -11.90 -7.95
N ALA A 145 -10.85 -13.07 -7.31
CA ALA A 145 -11.88 -13.57 -6.42
C ALA A 145 -12.08 -12.66 -5.20
N SER A 146 -11.00 -12.16 -4.60
CA SER A 146 -11.11 -11.23 -3.47
C SER A 146 -11.72 -9.90 -3.89
N PHE A 147 -11.30 -9.33 -5.01
CA PHE A 147 -11.89 -8.09 -5.52
C PHE A 147 -13.39 -8.23 -5.78
N THR A 148 -13.81 -9.29 -6.48
CA THR A 148 -15.22 -9.56 -6.75
C THR A 148 -16.00 -9.79 -5.45
N MET A 149 -15.45 -10.53 -4.50
CA MET A 149 -16.13 -10.82 -3.24
C MET A 149 -16.26 -9.59 -2.34
N ILE A 150 -15.22 -8.74 -2.26
CA ILE A 150 -15.30 -7.47 -1.52
C ILE A 150 -16.35 -6.55 -2.15
N MET A 151 -16.37 -6.44 -3.49
CA MET A 151 -17.39 -5.65 -4.20
C MET A 151 -18.80 -6.17 -3.94
N ALA A 152 -19.02 -7.48 -4.00
CA ALA A 152 -20.31 -8.09 -3.70
C ALA A 152 -20.75 -7.84 -2.24
N ILE A 153 -19.82 -8.01 -1.28
CA ILE A 153 -20.11 -7.71 0.14
C ILE A 153 -20.44 -6.23 0.31
N TYR A 154 -19.71 -5.34 -0.34
CA TYR A 154 -19.97 -3.90 -0.28
C TYR A 154 -21.36 -3.56 -0.83
N GLU A 155 -21.71 -4.04 -2.02
CA GLU A 155 -22.99 -3.72 -2.64
C GLU A 155 -24.18 -4.33 -1.89
N ILE A 156 -24.00 -5.51 -1.26
CA ILE A 156 -25.08 -6.22 -0.56
C ILE A 156 -25.21 -5.78 0.90
N LEU A 157 -24.13 -5.78 1.69
CA LEU A 157 -24.18 -5.45 3.13
C LEU A 157 -24.23 -3.95 3.37
N ILE A 158 -23.34 -3.17 2.72
CA ILE A 158 -23.14 -1.77 3.09
C ILE A 158 -24.24 -0.89 2.50
N ARG A 159 -24.70 -1.20 1.28
CA ARG A 159 -25.83 -0.48 0.67
C ARG A 159 -27.17 -0.78 1.38
N ARG A 160 -27.36 -1.97 1.93
CA ARG A 160 -28.63 -2.35 2.62
C ARG A 160 -28.67 -1.98 4.10
N ILE A 161 -27.57 -2.10 4.84
CA ILE A 161 -27.60 -1.93 6.30
C ILE A 161 -27.35 -0.46 6.68
N LYS A 162 -28.42 0.26 7.02
CA LYS A 162 -28.39 1.68 7.45
C LYS A 162 -27.44 1.94 8.64
N LEU A 163 -27.23 0.95 9.52
CA LEU A 163 -26.32 1.05 10.66
C LEU A 163 -24.84 1.05 10.25
N LEU A 164 -24.45 0.20 9.29
CA LEU A 164 -23.10 0.23 8.72
C LEU A 164 -22.89 1.53 7.95
N ARG A 165 -23.88 1.99 7.19
CA ARG A 165 -23.83 3.30 6.52
C ARG A 165 -23.56 4.46 7.50
N PHE A 166 -24.13 4.40 8.70
CA PHE A 166 -23.90 5.36 9.77
C PHE A 166 -22.50 5.22 10.40
N LEU A 167 -22.07 3.99 10.72
CA LEU A 167 -20.76 3.68 11.29
C LEU A 167 -19.59 4.08 10.38
N PHE A 168 -19.76 3.88 9.07
CA PHE A 168 -18.76 4.25 8.05
C PHE A 168 -18.88 5.72 7.62
N ARG A 169 -19.74 6.51 8.26
CA ARG A 169 -19.92 7.96 8.00
C ARG A 169 -20.13 8.25 6.51
N MET A 170 -20.90 7.41 5.81
CA MET A 170 -21.39 7.77 4.49
C MET A 170 -22.38 8.92 4.67
N LYS A 171 -22.32 9.95 3.82
CA LYS A 171 -23.28 11.05 3.90
C LYS A 171 -24.67 10.44 3.74
N LEU A 172 -25.53 10.64 4.74
CA LEU A 172 -26.96 10.38 4.59
C LEU A 172 -27.40 11.18 3.36
N ILE A 173 -27.73 10.47 2.28
CA ILE A 173 -28.48 11.07 1.19
C ILE A 173 -29.76 11.55 1.86
N LYS A 174 -29.92 12.87 1.93
CA LYS A 174 -31.13 13.51 2.38
C LYS A 174 -32.24 13.00 1.47
N SER A 175 -33.01 12.03 1.95
CA SER A 175 -34.31 11.73 1.37
C SER A 175 -35.12 12.99 1.61
N MET A 176 -35.42 13.68 0.51
CA MET A 176 -36.43 14.72 0.46
C MET A 176 -37.80 14.09 0.69
#